data_AF-X1NB25-F1
#
_entry.id   AF-X1NB25-F1
#
_cell.length_a   1.000
_cell.length_b   1.000
_cell.length_c   1.000
_cell.angle_alpha   90.00
_cell.angle_beta   90.00
_cell.angle_gamma   90.00
#
_symmetry.space_group_name_H-M   'P 1'
#
loop_
_entity.id
_entity.type
_entity.pdbx_description
1 polymer ?
#
loop_
_entity_poly.entity_id
_entity_poly.type
_entity_poly.pdbx_seq_one_letter_code
_entity_poly.pdbx_strand_id
1 'polypeptide(L)' 'LIPMALAIGAGNEFRAPLARSVIGGLLLSTFLTLVFIPVVYTILEQRRERKRGQATF' A
#
# COMPACT_ATOMS: atom_id res chain seq x y z
N LEU A 1 14.05 11.81 7.27
CA LEU A 1 14.32 10.35 7.23
C LEU A 1 15.67 10.02 6.61
N ILE A 2 16.05 10.64 5.49
CA ILE A 2 17.31 10.39 4.77
C ILE A 2 18.57 10.41 5.68
N PRO A 3 18.83 11.44 6.52
CA PRO A 3 20.01 11.43 7.40
C PRO A 3 19.95 10.36 8.52
N MET A 4 18.76 9.96 8.98
CA MET A 4 18.59 8.87 9.96
C MET A 4 18.76 7.49 9.34
N ALA A 5 18.32 7.29 8.09
CA ALA A 5 18.49 6.03 7.36
C ALA A 5 19.97 5.76 7.01
N LEU A 6 20.74 6.83 6.80
CA LEU A 6 22.19 6.81 6.57
C LEU A 6 23.02 6.78 7.88
N ALA A 7 22.38 6.76 9.05
CA ALA A 7 23.01 6.72 10.37
C ALA A 7 24.04 7.85 10.63
N ILE A 8 23.83 9.04 10.05
CA ILE A 8 24.74 10.17 10.23
C ILE A 8 24.32 10.92 11.51
N GLY A 9 25.07 10.72 12.59
CA GLY A 9 24.86 11.36 13.91
C GLY A 9 24.81 10.35 15.08
N ALA A 10 25.50 10.65 16.18
CA ALA A 10 25.62 9.79 17.36
C ALA A 10 24.24 9.48 18.00
N GLY A 11 23.98 8.22 18.36
CA GLY A 11 22.71 7.77 18.96
C GLY A 11 21.63 7.27 17.97
N ASN A 12 21.95 7.13 16.67
CA ASN A 12 21.00 6.69 15.63
C ASN A 12 20.98 5.18 15.36
N GLU A 13 21.70 4.36 16.13
CA GLU A 13 21.81 2.91 15.93
C GLU A 13 20.46 2.17 15.95
N PHE A 14 19.51 2.61 16.77
CA PHE A 14 18.14 2.08 16.79
C PHE A 14 17.20 2.75 15.79
N ARG A 15 17.47 3.99 15.39
CA ARG A 15 16.60 4.77 14.48
C ARG A 15 16.82 4.42 13.02
N ALA A 16 18.02 3.99 12.65
CA ALA A 16 18.35 3.54 11.29
C ALA A 16 17.51 2.34 10.81
N PRO A 17 17.37 1.23 11.56
CA PRO A 17 16.52 0.11 11.14
C PRO A 17 15.04 0.49 11.10
N LEU A 18 14.54 1.28 12.06
CA LEU A 18 13.17 1.78 12.05
C LEU A 18 12.87 2.62 10.80
N ALA A 19 13.78 3.53 10.42
CA ALA A 19 13.64 4.35 9.23
C ALA A 19 13.58 3.51 7.95
N ARG A 20 14.40 2.45 7.83
CA ARG A 20 14.37 1.54 6.68
C ARG A 20 13.05 0.78 6.59
N SER A 21 12.54 0.25 7.69
CA SER A 21 11.25 -0.45 7.72
C SER A 21 10.09 0.45 7.29
N VAL A 22 10.07 1.71 7.75
CA VAL A 22 9.04 2.68 7.37
C VAL A 22 9.12 3.02 5.88
N ILE A 23 10.32 3.28 5.35
CA ILE A 23 10.50 3.59 3.92
C ILE A 23 10.02 2.41 3.06
N GLY A 24 10.42 1.19 3.39
CA GLY A 24 9.97 -0.01 2.68
C GLY A 24 8.46 -0.20 2.75
N GLY A 25 7.86 -0.03 3.94
CA GLY A 25 6.42 -0.14 4.15
C GLY A 25 5.61 0.91 3.37
N LEU A 26 6.08 2.16 3.32
CA LEU A 26 5.42 3.23 2.59
C LEU A 26 5.51 3.04 1.06
N LEU A 27 6.68 2.60 0.57
CA LEU A 27 6.85 2.27 -0.85
C LEU A 27 5.92 1.12 -1.24
N LEU A 28 5.89 0.04 -0.44
CA LEU A 28 5.01 -1.09 -0.68
C LEU A 28 3.54 -0.68 -0.58
N SER A 29 3.15 0.12 0.41
CA SER A 29 1.76 0.60 0.58
C SER A 29 1.27 1.43 -0.60
N THR A 30 2.13 2.31 -1.12
CA THR A 30 1.83 3.10 -2.32
C THR A 30 1.59 2.18 -3.53
N PHE A 31 2.52 1.25 -3.76
CA PHE A 31 2.42 0.32 -4.88
C PHE A 31 1.20 -0.60 -4.74
N LEU A 32 0.97 -1.12 -3.54
CA LEU A 32 -0.17 -1.96 -3.22
C LEU A 32 -1.47 -1.20 -3.45
N THR A 33 -1.57 0.07 -3.05
CA THR A 33 -2.78 0.89 -3.26
C THR A 33 -3.08 1.09 -4.74
N LEU A 34 -2.06 1.40 -5.56
CA LEU A 34 -2.22 1.57 -7.00
C LEU A 34 -2.77 0.30 -7.70
N VAL A 35 -2.42 -0.88 -7.20
CA VAL A 35 -2.91 -2.17 -7.72
C VAL A 35 -4.21 -2.63 -7.05
N PHE A 36 -4.38 -2.33 -5.76
CA PHE A 36 -5.51 -2.79 -4.95
C PHE A 36 -6.81 -2.11 -5.36
N ILE A 37 -6.77 -0.79 -5.60
CA ILE A 37 -7.94 -0.02 -6.03
C ILE A 37 -8.58 -0.60 -7.32
N PRO A 38 -7.85 -0.79 -8.43
CA PRO A 38 -8.45 -1.32 -9.66
C PRO A 38 -8.96 -2.76 -9.49
N VAL A 39 -8.24 -3.61 -8.75
CA VAL A 39 -8.67 -4.99 -8.48
C VAL A 39 -10.00 -5.01 -7.73
N VAL A 40 -10.11 -4.22 -6.67
CA VAL A 40 -11.35 -4.12 -5.90
C VAL A 40 -12.49 -3.57 -6.77
N TYR A 41 -12.21 -2.56 -7.59
CA TYR A 41 -13.22 -2.02 -8.51
C TYR A 41 -13.73 -3.07 -9.49
N THR A 42 -12.84 -3.85 -10.12
CA THR A 42 -13.24 -4.94 -11.02
C THR A 42 -14.08 -5.99 -10.31
N ILE A 43 -13.73 -6.37 -9.09
CA ILE A 43 -14.50 -7.36 -8.30
C ILE A 43 -15.90 -6.81 -7.97
N LEU A 44 -15.99 -5.55 -7.56
CA LEU A 44 -17.26 -4.91 -7.23
C LEU A 44 -18.15 -4.76 -8.47
N GLU A 45 -17.58 -4.37 -9.60
CA GLU A 45 -18.31 -4.24 -10.86
C GLU A 45 -18.85 -5.60 -11.33
N GLN A 46 -18.04 -6.65 -11.31
CA GLN A 46 -18.49 -8.01 -11.64
C GLN A 46 -19.61 -8.49 -10.73
N ARG A 47 -19.55 -8.17 -9.42
CA ARG A 47 -20.62 -8.51 -8.47
C ARG A 47 -21.89 -7.70 -8.73
N ARG A 48 -21.77 -6.45 -9.14
CA ARG A 48 -22.90 -5.57 -9.47
C ARG A 48 -23.63 -6.06 -10.72
N GLU A 49 -22.89 -6.40 -11.77
CA GLU A 49 -23.44 -6.94 -13.02
C GLU A 49 -24.21 -8.25 -12.80
N ARG A 50 -23.68 -9.15 -11.97
CA ARG A 50 -24.39 -10.38 -11.57
C ARG A 50 -25.73 -10.11 -10.89
N LYS A 51 -25.81 -9.08 -10.05
CA LYS A 51 -27.06 -8.70 -9.38
C LYS A 51 -28.06 -8.01 -10.33
N ARG A 52 -27.56 -7.27 -11.33
CA ARG A 52 -28.40 -6.56 -12.29
C ARG A 52 -29.03 -7.51 -13.32
N GLY A 53 -28.28 -8.52 -13.77
CA GLY A 53 -28.81 -9.59 -14.62
C GLY A 53 -29.91 -10.44 -13.99
N GLN A 54 -30.06 -10.41 -12.66
CA GLN A 54 -31.15 -11.09 -11.93
C GLN A 54 -32.42 -10.23 -11.78
N ALA A 55 -32.35 -8.92 -12.02
CA ALA A 55 -33.49 -8.01 -11.88
C ALA A 55 -34.22 -7.73 -13.21
N THR A 56 -33.82 -8.39 -14.30
CA THR A 56 -34.40 -8.23 -15.65
C THR A 56 -35.06 -9.53 -16.17
N PHE A 57 -35.38 -10.48 -15.27
CA PHE A 57 -36.22 -11.64 -15.58
C PHE A 57 -37.42 -11.69 -14.64
#